data_AF-A0A519HW12-F1
#
_entry.id   AF-A0A519HW12-F1
#
_cell.length_a   1.000
_cell.length_b   1.000
_cell.length_c   1.000
_cell.angle_alpha   90.00
_cell.angle_beta   90.00
_cell.angle_gamma   90.00
#
_symmetry.space_group_name_H-M   'P 1'
#
loop_
_entity.id
_entity.type
_entity.pdbx_description
1 polymer ?
#
loop_
_entity_poly.entity_id
_entity_poly.type
_entity_poly.pdbx_seq_one_letter_code
_entity_poly.pdbx_strand_id
1 'polypeptide(L)'
;MTSERFLELIQAWGADRRRWPEAERAAAEAFAAAHPHIAGPALAEADDIDALLFASATPRVSMELRDRVIAAAARAGGHAGRTGRRWLDRLTLAFGAGWAAAACAGVVAGVLVAGHLTADVRADAVLYQATLTGVDDVEVLG
;
A
#
# COMPACT_ATOMS: atom_id res chain seq x y z
N MET A 1 16.87 -0.42 7.60
CA MET A 1 16.11 -1.15 6.58
C MET A 1 16.04 -0.33 5.31
N THR A 2 15.69 -0.93 4.17
CA THR A 2 15.47 -0.19 2.93
C THR A 2 14.09 0.46 2.93
N SER A 3 13.90 1.45 2.05
CA SER A 3 12.59 2.09 1.81
C SER A 3 11.52 1.10 1.41
N GLU A 4 11.84 0.16 0.53
CA GLU A 4 10.90 -0.82 -0.01
C GLU A 4 10.40 -1.73 1.12
N ARG A 5 11.32 -2.21 1.98
CA ARG A 5 10.95 -3.06 3.11
C ARG A 5 10.08 -2.34 4.13
N PHE A 6 10.35 -1.06 4.38
CA PHE A 6 9.54 -0.24 5.26
C PHE A 6 8.12 -0.06 4.73
N LEU A 7 7.97 0.22 3.42
CA LEU A 7 6.67 0.37 2.78
C LEU A 7 5.88 -0.95 2.78
N GLU A 8 6.53 -2.09 2.51
CA GLU A 8 5.90 -3.42 2.63
C GLU A 8 5.39 -3.69 4.05
N LEU A 9 6.17 -3.29 5.06
CA LEU A 9 5.81 -3.47 6.46
C LEU A 9 4.58 -2.63 6.83
N ILE A 10 4.50 -1.38 6.37
CA ILE A 10 3.30 -0.54 6.54
C ILE A 10 2.10 -1.15 5.83
N GLN A 11 2.25 -1.61 4.59
CA GLN A 11 1.13 -2.20 3.84
C GLN A 11 0.58 -3.48 4.48
N ALA A 12 1.44 -4.27 5.13
CA ALA A 12 1.02 -5.50 5.81
C ALA A 12 0.42 -5.27 7.20
N TRP A 13 0.89 -4.28 7.96
CA TRP A 13 0.58 -4.14 9.39
C TRP A 13 -0.10 -2.81 9.78
N GLY A 14 -0.14 -1.83 8.87
CA GLY A 14 -0.67 -0.49 9.09
C GLY A 14 0.29 0.44 9.84
N ALA A 15 -0.24 1.61 10.22
CA ALA A 15 0.52 2.67 10.91
C ALA A 15 0.80 2.35 12.40
N ASP A 16 0.05 1.42 13.01
CA ASP A 16 0.18 1.06 14.41
C ASP A 16 1.45 0.24 14.69
N ARG A 17 2.46 0.90 15.25
CA ARG A 17 3.78 0.34 15.59
C ARG A 17 3.71 -0.87 16.51
N ARG A 18 2.65 -0.98 17.33
CA ARG A 18 2.46 -2.11 18.25
C ARG A 18 2.15 -3.41 17.51
N ARG A 19 1.61 -3.32 16.29
CA ARG A 19 1.29 -4.46 15.44
C ARG A 19 2.51 -4.98 14.67
N TRP A 20 3.57 -4.18 14.56
CA TRP A 20 4.74 -4.57 13.79
C TRP A 20 5.47 -5.77 14.39
N PRO A 21 6.03 -6.66 13.55
CA PRO A 21 6.85 -7.78 14.00
C PRO A 21 7.99 -7.32 14.90
N GLU A 22 8.19 -8.01 16.03
CA GLU A 22 9.20 -7.63 17.04
C GLU A 22 10.60 -7.50 16.44
N ALA A 23 10.97 -8.41 15.54
CA ALA A 23 12.27 -8.43 14.89
C ALA A 23 12.55 -7.20 14.00
N GLU A 24 11.50 -6.53 13.50
CA GLU A 24 11.63 -5.43 12.55
C GLU A 24 11.25 -4.07 13.14
N ARG A 25 10.57 -4.04 14.31
CA ARG A 25 10.03 -2.81 14.91
C ARG A 25 11.11 -1.76 15.17
N ALA A 26 12.19 -2.13 15.85
CA ALA A 26 13.28 -1.20 16.16
C ALA A 26 13.93 -0.62 14.90
N ALA A 27 14.11 -1.44 13.86
CA ALA A 27 14.68 -0.99 12.60
C ALA A 27 13.71 -0.08 11.81
N ALA A 28 12.40 -0.32 11.90
CA ALA A 28 11.38 0.50 11.26
C ALA A 28 11.24 1.87 11.93
N GLU A 29 11.29 1.91 13.26
CA GLU A 29 11.30 3.16 14.02
C GLU A 29 12.55 3.99 13.72
N ALA A 30 13.72 3.36 13.66
CA ALA A 30 14.96 4.03 13.26
C ALA A 30 14.88 4.56 11.81
N PHE A 31 14.29 3.80 10.89
CA PHE A 31 14.08 4.26 9.51
C PHE A 31 13.14 5.47 9.45
N ALA A 32 12.02 5.43 10.18
CA ALA A 32 11.05 6.51 10.21
C ALA A 32 11.65 7.80 10.80
N ALA A 33 12.49 7.68 11.82
CA ALA A 33 13.22 8.81 12.40
C ALA A 33 14.27 9.39 11.44
N ALA A 34 14.98 8.54 10.69
CA ALA A 34 16.01 8.97 9.75
C ALA A 34 15.44 9.54 8.43
N HIS A 35 14.26 9.08 7.99
CA HIS A 35 13.66 9.45 6.72
C HIS A 35 12.20 9.91 6.88
N PRO A 36 11.95 11.00 7.63
CA PRO A 36 10.59 11.47 7.92
C PRO A 36 9.81 11.86 6.66
N HIS A 37 10.51 12.29 5.60
CA HIS A 37 9.91 12.64 4.30
C HIS A 37 9.35 11.43 3.54
N ILE A 38 9.88 10.22 3.78
CA ILE A 38 9.36 8.97 3.19
C ILE A 38 8.34 8.35 4.14
N ALA A 39 8.67 8.29 5.42
CA ALA A 39 7.85 7.59 6.41
C ALA A 39 6.58 8.34 6.78
N GLY A 40 6.61 9.67 6.84
CA GLY A 40 5.47 10.50 7.22
C GLY A 40 4.25 10.28 6.30
N PRO A 41 4.39 10.48 4.98
CA PRO A 41 3.28 10.26 4.04
C PRO A 41 2.74 8.83 4.08
N ALA A 42 3.62 7.82 4.11
CA ALA A 42 3.21 6.42 4.12
C ALA A 42 2.46 6.02 5.41
N LEU A 43 2.88 6.54 6.56
CA LEU A 43 2.18 6.32 7.83
C LEU A 43 0.84 7.06 7.87
N ALA A 44 0.77 8.29 7.35
CA ALA A 44 -0.47 9.06 7.29
C ALA A 44 -1.51 8.39 6.40
N GLU A 45 -1.12 7.92 5.21
CA GLU A 45 -2.02 7.18 4.32
C GLU A 45 -2.59 5.91 4.97
N ALA A 46 -1.74 5.15 5.69
CA ALA A 46 -2.19 3.97 6.42
C ALA A 46 -3.12 4.31 7.59
N ASP A 47 -2.86 5.40 8.31
CA ASP A 47 -3.71 5.85 9.42
C ASP A 47 -5.07 6.38 8.93
N ASP A 48 -5.11 7.03 7.77
CA ASP A 48 -6.36 7.48 7.14
C ASP A 48 -7.28 6.29 6.79
N ILE A 49 -6.71 5.19 6.26
CA ILE A 49 -7.47 3.97 5.99
C ILE A 49 -7.99 3.37 7.30
N ASP A 50 -7.15 3.29 8.32
CA ASP A 50 -7.56 2.78 9.64
C ASP A 50 -8.68 3.64 10.26
N ALA A 51 -8.61 4.97 10.10
CA ALA A 51 -9.64 5.89 10.56
C ALA A 51 -10.97 5.69 9.82
N LEU A 52 -10.94 5.49 8.49
CA LEU A 52 -12.13 5.17 7.69
C LEU A 52 -12.76 3.84 8.12
N LEU A 53 -11.94 2.82 8.38
CA LEU A 53 -12.41 1.52 8.88
C LEU A 53 -13.02 1.65 10.27
N PHE A 54 -12.42 2.46 11.15
CA PHE A 54 -12.92 2.71 12.50
C PHE A 54 -14.25 3.50 12.50
N ALA A 55 -14.43 4.40 11.54
CA ALA A 55 -15.67 5.17 11.37
C ALA A 55 -16.83 4.33 10.80
N SER A 56 -16.57 3.11 10.33
CA SER A 56 -17.62 2.25 9.77
C SER A 56 -18.66 1.86 10.82
N ALA A 57 -19.94 1.85 10.41
CA ALA A 57 -21.04 1.53 11.31
C ALA A 57 -20.90 0.12 11.85
N THR A 58 -20.76 -0.02 13.17
CA THR A 58 -20.71 -1.33 13.80
C THR A 58 -22.07 -2.03 13.63
N PRO A 59 -22.12 -3.21 13.00
CA PRO A 59 -23.37 -3.92 12.83
C PRO A 59 -23.95 -4.30 14.19
N ARG A 60 -25.22 -3.96 14.43
CA ARG A 60 -25.95 -4.44 15.62
C ARG A 60 -26.17 -5.94 15.49
N VAL A 61 -25.44 -6.72 16.28
CA VAL A 61 -25.59 -8.18 16.33
C VAL A 61 -26.84 -8.53 17.15
N SER A 62 -27.83 -9.18 16.52
CA SER A 62 -29.00 -9.68 17.24
C SER A 62 -28.61 -10.81 18.21
N MET A 63 -29.33 -10.91 19.33
CA MET A 63 -29.15 -12.03 20.27
C MET A 63 -29.30 -13.38 19.57
N GLU A 64 -30.28 -13.52 18.68
CA GLU A 64 -30.53 -14.73 17.91
C GLU A 64 -29.36 -15.10 16.98
N LEU A 65 -28.68 -14.12 16.37
CA LEU A 65 -27.49 -14.39 15.57
C LEU A 65 -26.33 -14.86 16.45
N ARG A 66 -26.13 -14.22 17.61
CA ARG A 66 -25.10 -14.64 18.58
C ARG A 66 -25.34 -16.08 19.03
N ASP A 67 -26.56 -16.43 19.41
CA ASP A 67 -26.91 -17.76 19.90
C ASP A 67 -26.76 -18.82 18.82
N ARG A 68 -27.15 -18.50 17.57
CA ARG A 68 -26.91 -19.39 16.42
C ARG A 68 -25.43 -19.62 16.16
N VAL A 69 -24.58 -18.60 16.25
CA VAL A 69 -23.13 -18.72 16.07
C VAL A 69 -22.52 -19.56 17.19
N ILE A 70 -22.90 -19.34 18.45
CA ILE A 70 -22.42 -20.14 19.59
C ILE A 70 -22.83 -21.61 19.44
N ALA A 71 -24.10 -21.86 19.12
CA ALA A 71 -24.60 -23.22 18.89
C ALA A 71 -23.90 -23.89 17.68
N ALA A 72 -23.63 -23.14 16.61
CA ALA A 72 -22.87 -23.63 15.47
C ALA A 72 -21.41 -23.97 15.84
N ALA A 73 -20.75 -23.13 16.65
CA ALA A 73 -19.39 -23.36 17.12
C ALA A 73 -19.31 -24.61 18.01
N ALA A 74 -20.27 -24.79 18.92
CA ALA A 74 -20.39 -25.97 19.77
C ALA A 74 -20.59 -27.25 18.93
N ARG A 75 -21.49 -27.21 17.93
CA ARG A 75 -21.72 -28.33 16.98
C ARG A 75 -20.50 -28.63 16.12
N ALA A 76 -19.71 -27.60 15.76
CA ALA A 76 -18.51 -27.78 14.97
C ALA A 76 -17.34 -28.40 15.78
N GLY A 77 -17.50 -28.64 17.08
CA GLY A 77 -16.60 -29.46 17.89
C GLY A 77 -15.12 -29.04 17.85
N GLY A 78 -14.83 -27.73 17.76
CA GLY A 78 -13.44 -27.22 17.61
C GLY A 78 -12.79 -27.50 16.24
N HIS A 79 -13.51 -28.08 15.28
CA HIS A 79 -13.03 -28.37 13.92
C HIS A 79 -13.35 -27.24 12.93
N ALA A 80 -14.17 -26.25 13.32
CA ALA A 80 -14.49 -25.07 12.50
C ALA A 80 -13.22 -24.35 12.00
N GLY A 81 -12.18 -24.24 12.84
CA GLY A 81 -10.91 -23.61 12.45
C GLY A 81 -10.12 -24.40 11.40
N ARG A 82 -10.24 -25.73 11.35
CA ARG A 82 -9.52 -26.57 10.38
C ARG A 82 -10.19 -26.59 9.01
N THR A 83 -11.53 -26.62 8.98
CA THR A 83 -12.29 -26.61 7.73
C THR A 83 -12.31 -25.21 7.11
N GLY A 84 -12.46 -24.17 7.93
CA GLY A 84 -12.39 -22.77 7.49
C GLY A 84 -11.00 -22.40 6.94
N ARG A 85 -9.92 -22.86 7.59
CA ARG A 85 -8.55 -22.61 7.12
C ARG A 85 -8.23 -23.32 5.81
N ARG A 86 -8.70 -24.55 5.60
CA ARG A 86 -8.57 -25.24 4.31
C ARG A 86 -9.35 -24.56 3.18
N TRP A 87 -10.49 -23.96 3.49
CA TRP A 87 -11.27 -23.20 2.50
C TRP A 87 -10.62 -21.85 2.19
N LEU A 88 -10.11 -21.15 3.21
CA LEU A 88 -9.30 -19.94 3.02
C LEU A 88 -8.04 -20.25 2.21
N ASP A 89 -7.30 -21.31 2.53
CA ASP A 89 -6.09 -21.73 1.81
C ASP A 89 -6.39 -22.01 0.33
N ARG A 90 -7.55 -22.62 0.04
CA ARG A 90 -8.02 -22.87 -1.34
C ARG A 90 -8.44 -21.59 -2.05
N LEU A 91 -9.09 -20.66 -1.35
CA LEU A 91 -9.42 -19.34 -1.89
C LEU A 91 -8.16 -18.50 -2.13
N THR A 92 -7.19 -18.49 -1.21
CA THR A 92 -5.92 -17.80 -1.40
C THR A 92 -5.11 -18.44 -2.52
N LEU A 93 -5.22 -19.74 -2.76
CA LEU A 93 -4.61 -20.37 -3.94
C LEU A 93 -5.32 -19.94 -5.23
N ALA A 94 -6.65 -19.92 -5.23
CA ALA A 94 -7.47 -19.58 -6.38
C ALA A 94 -7.40 -18.08 -6.74
N PHE A 95 -7.40 -17.19 -5.75
CA PHE A 95 -7.31 -15.75 -5.91
C PHE A 95 -5.86 -15.24 -5.93
N GLY A 96 -4.91 -15.92 -5.27
CA GLY A 96 -3.52 -15.50 -5.20
C GLY A 96 -2.80 -15.53 -6.56
N ALA A 97 -3.16 -16.50 -7.42
CA ALA A 97 -2.66 -16.51 -8.80
C ALA A 97 -3.19 -15.32 -9.63
N GLY A 98 -4.42 -14.87 -9.36
CA GLY A 98 -5.03 -13.72 -10.05
C GLY A 98 -4.54 -12.36 -9.54
N TRP A 99 -4.35 -12.23 -8.22
CA TRP A 99 -3.89 -10.98 -7.60
C TRP A 99 -2.41 -10.67 -7.89
N ALA A 100 -1.56 -11.69 -8.01
CA ALA A 100 -0.16 -11.51 -8.43
C ALA A 100 -0.06 -10.90 -9.84
N ALA A 101 -0.95 -11.29 -10.76
CA ALA A 101 -0.99 -10.72 -12.11
C ALA A 101 -1.50 -9.27 -12.12
N ALA A 102 -2.50 -8.94 -11.30
CA ALA A 102 -3.03 -7.58 -11.19
C ALA A 102 -2.03 -6.59 -10.59
N ALA A 103 -1.26 -7.00 -9.57
CA ALA A 103 -0.20 -6.17 -8.98
C ALA A 103 0.93 -5.87 -9.97
N CYS A 104 1.37 -6.86 -10.75
CA CYS A 104 2.40 -6.66 -11.77
C CYS A 104 1.93 -5.75 -12.92
N ALA A 105 0.67 -5.86 -13.33
CA ALA A 105 0.11 -5.00 -14.38
C ALA A 105 0.03 -3.53 -13.94
N GLY A 106 -0.31 -3.26 -12.68
CA GLY A 106 -0.31 -1.90 -12.12
C GLY A 106 1.07 -1.25 -12.11
N VAL A 107 2.12 -2.00 -11.74
CA VAL A 107 3.51 -1.49 -11.75
C VAL A 107 3.98 -1.19 -13.17
N VAL A 108 3.71 -2.07 -14.14
CA VAL A 108 4.12 -1.86 -15.54
C VAL A 108 3.39 -0.66 -16.15
N ALA A 109 2.08 -0.53 -15.92
CA ALA A 109 1.31 0.63 -16.37
C ALA A 109 1.82 1.92 -15.72
N GLY A 110 2.12 1.90 -14.42
CA GLY A 110 2.69 3.03 -13.69
C GLY A 110 4.06 3.46 -14.23
N VAL A 111 4.95 2.52 -14.53
CA VAL A 111 6.28 2.80 -15.11
C VAL A 111 6.16 3.37 -16.53
N LEU A 112 5.24 2.86 -17.35
CA LEU A 112 5.00 3.40 -18.69
C LEU A 112 4.47 4.83 -18.65
N VAL A 113 3.46 5.10 -17.80
CA VAL A 113 2.89 6.45 -17.62
C VAL A 113 3.94 7.42 -17.09
N ALA A 114 4.73 7.03 -16.08
CA ALA A 114 5.82 7.84 -15.56
C ALA A 114 6.91 8.11 -16.63
N GLY A 115 7.19 7.13 -17.49
CA GLY A 115 8.11 7.28 -18.62
C GLY A 115 7.64 8.33 -19.63
N HIS A 116 6.36 8.32 -20.00
CA HIS A 116 5.79 9.34 -20.89
C HIS A 116 5.85 10.75 -20.29
N LEU A 117 5.44 10.89 -19.03
CA LEU A 117 5.45 12.19 -18.35
C LEU A 117 6.88 12.75 -18.18
N THR A 118 7.87 11.90 -17.89
CA THR A 118 9.27 12.33 -17.75
C THR A 118 9.94 12.63 -19.09
N ALA A 119 9.53 11.96 -20.17
CA ALA A 119 9.98 12.27 -21.52
C ALA A 119 9.47 13.64 -21.99
N ASP A 120 8.19 13.93 -21.74
CA ASP A 120 7.57 15.21 -22.08
C ASP A 120 8.24 16.39 -21.34
N VAL A 121 8.48 16.23 -20.03
CA VAL A 121 9.18 17.26 -19.23
C VAL A 121 10.62 17.49 -19.69
N ARG A 122 11.33 16.45 -20.13
CA ARG A 122 12.69 16.59 -20.68
C ARG A 122 12.69 17.26 -22.06
N ALA A 123 11.72 16.95 -22.91
CA ALA A 123 11.58 17.60 -24.21
C ALA A 123 11.29 19.09 -24.04
N ASP A 124 10.41 19.45 -23.11
CA ASP A 124 10.07 20.84 -22.79
C ASP A 124 11.27 21.60 -22.20
N ALA A 125 12.07 20.95 -21.35
CA ALA A 125 13.30 21.53 -20.81
C ALA A 125 14.36 21.80 -21.90
N VAL A 126 14.51 20.90 -22.88
CA VAL A 126 15.46 21.09 -24.00
C VAL A 126 14.97 22.18 -24.95
N LEU A 127 13.67 22.24 -25.23
CA LEU A 127 13.06 23.29 -26.04
C LEU A 127 13.20 24.66 -25.37
N TYR A 128 12.98 24.73 -24.05
CA TYR A 128 13.18 25.96 -23.27
C TYR A 128 14.65 26.40 -23.22
N GLN A 129 15.58 25.45 -23.10
CA GLN A 129 17.00 25.77 -23.14
C GLN A 129 17.40 26.29 -24.53
N ALA A 130 16.88 25.69 -25.60
CA ALA A 130 17.16 26.11 -26.98
C ALA A 130 16.55 27.48 -27.31
N THR A 131 15.40 27.84 -26.74
CA THR A 131 14.84 29.19 -26.92
C THR A 131 15.65 30.24 -26.15
N LEU A 132 16.17 29.91 -24.96
CA LEU A 132 17.06 30.82 -24.22
C LEU A 132 18.38 31.08 -24.97
N THR A 133 19.07 30.05 -25.46
CA THR A 133 20.28 30.26 -26.26
C THR A 133 20.01 30.95 -27.59
N GLY A 134 18.86 30.69 -28.22
CA GLY A 134 18.46 31.36 -29.45
C GLY A 134 18.12 32.84 -29.28
N VAL A 135 17.72 33.29 -28.08
CA VAL A 135 17.47 34.71 -27.79
C VAL A 135 18.78 35.45 -27.52
N ASP A 136 19.74 34.84 -26.82
CA ASP A 136 21.07 35.44 -26.59
C ASP A 136 21.84 35.68 -27.91
N ASP A 137 21.73 34.78 -28.89
CA ASP A 137 22.39 34.94 -30.20
C ASP A 137 21.83 36.10 -31.03
N VAL A 138 20.60 36.55 -30.76
CA VAL A 138 19.93 37.65 -31.50
C VAL A 138 20.21 39.01 -30.85
N GLU A 139 20.48 39.07 -29.54
CA GLU A 139 20.82 40.32 -28.84
C GLU A 139 22.31 40.72 -29.00
N VAL A 140 23.20 39.79 -29.34
CA VAL A 140 24.64 40.06 -29.56
C VAL A 140 24.95 40.62 -30.96
N LEU A 141 23.98 40.62 -31.88
CA LEU A 141 24.11 41.13 -33.26
C LEU A 141 23.33 42.44 -33.51
N GLY A 142 22.81 43.08 -32.46
CA GLY A 142 22.13 44.39 -32.50
C GLY A 142 23.02 45.55 -32.11
#